data_AF-A0A4U0H598-F1
#
_entry.id   AF-A0A4U0H598-F1
#
_cell.length_a   1.000
_cell.length_b   1.000
_cell.length_c   1.000
_cell.angle_alpha   90.00
_cell.angle_beta   90.00
_cell.angle_gamma   90.00
#
_symmetry.space_group_name_H-M   'P 1'
#
loop_
_entity.id
_entity.type
_entity.pdbx_description
1 polymer ?
#
loop_
_entity_poly.entity_id
_entity_poly.type
_entity_poly.pdbx_seq_one_letter_code
_entity_poly.pdbx_strand_id
1 'polypeptide(L)' 'MDFNRKFQHNVDGRTITFDVTYDPKTHFFTVLESGLQEGYLLKFDMNTREWRTENGPQSQIPVGELAILVQKSFGHFV' A
#
# COMPACT_ATOMS: atom_id res chain seq x y z
N MET A 1 0.39 9.61 -16.50
CA MET A 1 0.87 9.14 -15.18
C MET A 1 0.12 7.86 -14.87
N ASP A 2 0.83 6.75 -14.73
CA ASP A 2 0.22 5.51 -14.25
C ASP A 2 -0.02 5.64 -12.74
N PHE A 3 -1.29 5.71 -12.36
CA PHE A 3 -1.72 5.74 -10.96
C PHE A 3 -1.81 4.35 -10.36
N ASN A 4 -1.70 3.30 -11.17
CA ASN A 4 -1.69 1.92 -10.72
C ASN A 4 -0.26 1.37 -10.74
N ARG A 5 0.12 0.64 -9.69
CA ARG A 5 1.39 -0.05 -9.57
C ARG A 5 1.17 -1.44 -9.02
N LYS A 6 1.84 -2.41 -9.63
CA LYS A 6 1.88 -3.79 -9.17
C LYS A 6 3.29 -4.17 -8.78
N PHE A 7 3.43 -4.75 -7.60
CA PHE A 7 4.70 -5.29 -7.14
C PHE A 7 4.49 -6.54 -6.31
N GLN A 8 5.55 -7.32 -6.14
CA GLN A 8 5.53 -8.56 -5.37
C GLN A 8 6.47 -8.43 -4.19
N HIS A 9 6.08 -9.02 -3.06
CA HIS A 9 6.90 -9.06 -1.86
C HIS A 9 6.77 -10.42 -1.18
N ASN A 10 7.88 -10.95 -0.67
CA ASN A 10 7.93 -12.25 -0.03
C ASN A 10 7.78 -12.10 1.49
N VAL A 11 6.74 -12.70 2.05
CA VAL A 11 6.41 -12.67 3.47
C VAL A 11 6.34 -14.12 3.96
N ASP A 12 7.20 -14.49 4.91
CA ASP A 12 7.23 -15.85 5.49
C ASP A 12 7.27 -16.99 4.45
N GLY A 13 8.02 -16.78 3.36
CA GLY A 13 8.15 -17.76 2.26
C GLY A 13 6.97 -17.80 1.29
N ARG A 14 6.00 -16.89 1.42
CA ARG A 14 4.87 -16.71 0.48
C ARG A 14 5.07 -15.42 -0.31
N THR A 15 4.90 -15.50 -1.63
CA THR A 15 4.89 -14.32 -2.49
C THR A 15 3.50 -13.70 -2.49
N ILE A 16 3.41 -12.47 -1.99
CA ILE A 16 2.19 -11.66 -2.04
C ILE A 16 2.34 -10.65 -3.17
N THR A 17 1.34 -10.57 -4.04
CA THR A 17 1.25 -9.51 -5.06
C THR A 17 0.38 -8.38 -4.53
N PHE A 18 0.90 -7.16 -4.62
CA PHE A 18 0.23 -5.93 -4.22
C PHE A 18 -0.17 -5.17 -5.47
N ASP A 19 -1.46 -4.88 -5.60
CA ASP A 19 -2.02 -4.01 -6.62
C ASP A 19 -2.42 -2.70 -5.95
N VAL A 20 -1.71 -1.62 -6.28
CA VAL A 20 -1.81 -0.33 -5.59
C VAL A 20 -2.25 0.74 -6.54
N THR A 21 -3.35 1.42 -6.20
CA THR A 21 -3.90 2.53 -6.98
C THR A 21 -3.85 3.81 -6.17
N TYR A 22 -3.15 4.81 -6.70
CA TYR A 22 -3.09 6.14 -6.11
C TYR A 22 -4.29 6.98 -6.54
N ASP A 23 -4.97 7.59 -5.57
CA ASP A 23 -6.04 8.56 -5.81
C ASP A 23 -5.49 10.00 -5.70
N PRO A 24 -5.36 10.75 -6.80
CA PRO A 24 -4.85 12.12 -6.78
C PRO A 24 -5.78 13.13 -6.10
N LYS A 25 -7.05 12.80 -5.85
CA LYS A 25 -7.98 13.71 -5.14
C LYS A 25 -7.75 13.70 -3.64
N THR A 26 -7.45 12.53 -3.08
CA THR A 26 -7.30 12.32 -1.64
C THR A 26 -5.84 12.11 -1.21
N HIS A 27 -4.95 11.87 -2.17
CA HIS A 27 -3.56 11.43 -1.94
C HIS A 27 -3.45 10.10 -1.19
N PHE A 28 -4.50 9.28 -1.23
CA PHE A 28 -4.51 7.95 -0.61
C PHE A 28 -4.13 6.87 -1.62
N PHE A 29 -3.73 5.72 -1.10
CA PHE A 29 -3.40 4.55 -1.88
C PHE A 29 -4.39 3.44 -1.56
N THR A 30 -5.12 2.96 -2.55
CA THR A 30 -5.91 1.73 -2.43
C THR A 30 -5.00 0.55 -2.69
N VAL A 31 -4.87 -0.35 -1.73
CA VAL A 31 -4.01 -1.54 -1.79
C VAL A 31 -4.88 -2.78 -1.82
N LEU A 32 -4.66 -3.65 -2.80
CA LEU A 32 -5.25 -4.98 -2.89
C LEU A 32 -4.14 -6.03 -2.88
N GLU A 33 -4.19 -6.92 -1.90
CA GLU A 33 -3.24 -8.02 -1.77
C GLU A 33 -3.79 -9.30 -2.39
N SER A 34 -2.93 -10.07 -3.06
CA SER A 34 -3.30 -11.40 -3.54
C SER A 34 -3.66 -12.31 -2.37
N GLY A 35 -4.90 -12.82 -2.36
CA GLY A 35 -5.44 -13.66 -1.29
C GLY A 35 -6.45 -12.94 -0.39
N LEU A 36 -6.56 -11.62 -0.48
CA LEU A 36 -7.63 -10.84 0.13
C LEU A 36 -8.74 -10.59 -0.91
N GLN A 37 -9.99 -10.70 -0.48
CA GLN A 37 -11.15 -10.44 -1.34
C GLN A 37 -11.44 -8.93 -1.48
N GLU A 38 -11.00 -8.14 -0.51
CA GLU A 38 -11.22 -6.70 -0.43
C GLU A 38 -9.90 -5.96 -0.27
N GLY A 39 -9.80 -4.80 -0.92
CA GLY A 39 -8.69 -3.88 -0.73
C GLY A 39 -8.90 -3.01 0.52
N TYR A 40 -7.83 -2.34 0.93
CA TYR A 40 -7.86 -1.37 2.03
C TYR A 40 -7.14 -0.09 1.61
N LEU A 41 -7.38 0.99 2.34
CA LEU A 41 -6.74 2.28 2.11
C LEU A 41 -5.46 2.38 2.93
N LEU A 42 -4.38 2.84 2.30
CA LEU A 42 -3.14 3.25 2.92
C LEU A 42 -3.04 4.78 2.80
N LYS A 43 -2.94 5.45 3.95
CA LYS A 43 -2.86 6.91 4.02
C LYS A 43 -1.73 7.37 4.93
N PHE A 44 -1.17 8.52 4.62
CA PHE A 44 -0.20 9.19 5.46
C PHE A 44 -0.92 10.19 6.38
N ASP A 45 -0.80 9.99 7.69
CA ASP A 45 -1.38 10.88 8.69
C ASP A 45 -0.40 12.02 8.99
N MET A 46 -0.78 13.26 8.63
CA MET A 46 0.07 14.44 8.82
C MET A 46 0.23 14.86 10.28
N ASN A 47 -0.69 14.48 11.18
CA ASN A 47 -0.63 14.84 12.59
C ASN A 47 0.38 13.97 13.33
N THR A 48 0.35 12.66 13.05
CA THR A 48 1.24 11.68 13.70
C THR A 48 2.52 11.44 12.89
N ARG A 49 2.55 11.83 11.60
CA ARG A 49 3.62 11.55 10.63
C ARG A 49 3.83 10.06 10.40
N GLU A 50 2.75 9.29 10.45
CA GLU A 50 2.77 7.84 10.32
C GLU A 50 1.85 7.36 9.19
N TRP A 51 2.22 6.24 8.58
CA TRP A 51 1.35 5.55 7.64
C TRP A 51 0.33 4.68 8.39
N ARG A 52 -0.92 4.72 7.94
CA ARG A 52 -2.04 4.00 8.56
C ARG A 52 -2.90 3.33 7.48
N THR A 53 -3.44 2.16 7.81
CA THR A 53 -4.41 1.45 6.97
C THR A 53 -5.83 1.65 7.48
N GLU A 54 -6.80 1.81 6.59
CA GLU A 54 -8.22 1.98 6.91
C GLU A 54 -9.14 1.25 5.93
N ASN A 55 -10.41 1.09 6.32
CA ASN A 55 -11.51 0.62 5.46
C ASN A 55 -11.21 -0.71 4.75
N GLY A 56 -10.82 -1.74 5.51
CA GLY A 56 -10.62 -3.07 4.95
C GLY A 56 -9.89 -4.03 5.89
N PRO A 57 -9.44 -5.18 5.37
CA PRO A 57 -8.68 -6.16 6.13
C PRO A 57 -7.33 -5.59 6.59
N GLN A 58 -6.80 -6.14 7.68
CA GLN A 58 -5.46 -5.81 8.16
C GLN A 58 -4.43 -6.32 7.15
N SER A 59 -3.45 -5.47 6.80
CA SER A 59 -2.37 -5.85 5.89
C SER A 59 -1.60 -7.05 6.43
N GLN A 60 -1.17 -7.93 5.52
CA GLN A 60 -0.33 -9.08 5.87
C GLN A 60 1.11 -8.67 6.26
N ILE A 61 1.50 -7.43 6.00
CA ILE A 61 2.80 -6.87 6.40
C ILE A 61 2.63 -5.64 7.29
N PRO A 62 3.66 -5.25 8.06
CA PRO A 62 3.64 -4.00 8.81
C PRO A 62 3.37 -2.80 7.90
N VAL A 63 2.48 -1.90 8.33
CA VAL A 63 2.06 -0.73 7.53
C VAL A 63 3.24 0.15 7.10
N GLY A 64 4.25 0.30 7.98
CA GLY A 64 5.46 1.06 7.65
C GLY A 64 6.28 0.40 6.52
N GLU A 65 6.35 -0.93 6.49
CA GLU A 65 7.00 -1.67 5.42
C GLU A 65 6.23 -1.56 4.11
N LEU A 66 4.90 -1.71 4.17
CA LEU A 66 4.02 -1.50 3.02
C LEU A 66 4.21 -0.11 2.40
N ALA A 67 4.23 0.92 3.22
CA ALA A 67 4.41 2.29 2.77
C ALA A 67 5.73 2.49 2.01
N ILE A 68 6.83 1.93 2.53
CA ILE A 68 8.13 1.98 1.87
C ILE A 68 8.09 1.28 0.51
N LEU A 69 7.45 0.11 0.41
CA LEU A 69 7.32 -0.64 -0.84
C LEU A 69 6.48 0.13 -1.87
N VAL A 70 5.37 0.73 -1.43
CA VAL A 70 4.53 1.59 -2.27
C VAL A 70 5.33 2.77 -2.79
N GLN A 71 6.00 3.52 -1.92
CA GLN A 71 6.82 4.68 -2.31
C GLN A 71 7.90 4.30 -3.32
N LYS A 72 8.61 3.19 -3.10
CA LYS A 72 9.61 2.64 -4.04
C LYS A 72 8.99 2.31 -5.40
N SER A 73 7.81 1.70 -5.41
CA SER A 73 7.12 1.30 -6.64
C SER A 73 6.65 2.50 -7.48
N PHE A 74 6.23 3.58 -6.83
CA PHE A 74 5.86 4.83 -7.50
C PHE A 74 7.06 5.73 -7.83
N GLY A 75 8.29 5.34 -7.45
CA GLY A 75 9.51 6.10 -7.72
C GLY A 75 9.65 7.38 -6.89
N HIS A 76 8.84 7.56 -5.84
CA HIS A 76 8.98 8.69 -4.92
C HIS A 76 10.03 8.34 -3.86
N PHE A 77 11.25 8.85 -4.07
CA PHE A 77 12.19 9.13 -2.99
C PHE A 77 11.86 10.54 -2.48
N VAL A 78 11.14 10.63 -1.36
CA VAL A 78 11.04 11.86 -0.55
C VAL A 78 11.78 11.65 0.74
#